data_AF-A0A849TQR2-F1
#
_entry.id   AF-A0A849TQR2-F1
#
_cell.length_a   1.000
_cell.length_b   1.000
_cell.length_c   1.000
_cell.angle_alpha   90.00
_cell.angle_beta   90.00
_cell.angle_gamma   90.00
#
_symmetry.space_group_name_H-M   'P 1'
#
loop_
_entity.id
_entity.type
_entity.pdbx_description
1 polymer ?
#
loop_
_entity_poly.entity_id
_entity_poly.type
_entity_poly.pdbx_seq_one_letter_code
_entity_poly.pdbx_strand_id
1 'polypeptide(L)' 'SDPADIRRRLVEQVTGTVRWRECVEAMAKAGVTEIYEIGTGKVLSGLVGRIDKSLKSTPIGLPADIDAALALSAAS' A
#
# COMPACT_ATOMS: atom_id res chain seq x y z
N SER A 1 -7.87 11.62 12.85
CA SER A 1 -8.98 10.69 13.11
C SER A 1 -9.04 10.37 14.59
N ASP A 2 -10.23 10.19 15.16
CA ASP A 2 -10.42 9.73 16.53
C ASP A 2 -9.96 8.25 16.65
N PRO A 3 -9.09 7.89 17.62
CA PRO A 3 -8.71 6.50 17.88
C PRO A 3 -9.88 5.53 18.09
N ALA A 4 -11.00 5.99 18.67
CA ALA A 4 -12.19 5.17 18.88
C ALA A 4 -12.82 4.74 17.55
N ASP A 5 -12.88 5.65 16.57
CA ASP A 5 -13.39 5.36 15.23
C ASP A 5 -12.52 4.38 14.46
N ILE A 6 -11.19 4.48 14.59
CA ILE A 6 -10.27 3.53 13.97
C ILE A 6 -10.53 2.13 14.53
N ARG A 7 -10.62 2.01 15.87
CA ARG A 7 -10.84 0.72 16.53
C ARG A 7 -12.18 0.09 16.12
N ARG A 8 -13.26 0.89 16.04
CA ARG A 8 -14.56 0.44 15.53
C ARG A 8 -14.46 -0.09 14.09
N ARG A 9 -13.81 0.65 13.19
CA ARG A 9 -13.63 0.25 11.78
C ARG A 9 -12.83 -1.04 11.63
N LEU A 10 -11.82 -1.27 12.47
CA LEU A 10 -11.06 -2.52 12.49
C LEU A 10 -11.95 -3.72 12.87
N VAL A 11 -12.86 -3.56 13.83
CA VAL A 11 -13.83 -4.62 14.20
C VAL A 11 -14.80 -4.89 13.05
N GLU A 12 -15.36 -3.83 12.44
CA GLU A 12 -16.27 -3.95 11.29
C GLU A 12 -15.62 -4.64 10.09
N GLN A 13 -14.30 -4.46 9.90
CA GLN A 13 -13.57 -5.07 8.78
C GLN A 13 -13.50 -6.60 8.89
N VAL A 14 -13.58 -7.19 10.09
CA VAL A 14 -13.47 -8.65 10.29
C VAL A 14 -14.52 -9.41 9.48
N THR A 15 -15.74 -8.88 9.35
CA THR A 15 -16.83 -9.47 8.54
C THR A 15 -17.13 -8.65 7.28
N GLY A 16 -16.56 -7.45 7.16
CA GLY A 16 -16.73 -6.57 6.02
C GLY A 16 -15.83 -6.93 4.83
N THR A 17 -16.28 -6.52 3.63
CA THR A 17 -15.46 -6.65 2.41
C THR A 17 -14.23 -5.75 2.47
N VAL A 18 -13.06 -6.30 2.15
CA VAL A 18 -11.85 -5.50 1.96
C VAL A 18 -11.94 -4.74 0.64
N ARG A 19 -12.12 -3.42 0.73
CA ARG A 19 -12.26 -2.50 -0.41
C ARG A 19 -10.92 -2.07 -1.00
N TRP A 20 -10.06 -3.04 -1.33
CA TRP A 20 -8.67 -2.77 -1.70
C TRP A 20 -8.53 -1.95 -2.99
N ARG A 21 -9.37 -2.22 -4.00
CA ARG A 21 -9.36 -1.47 -5.26
C ARG A 21 -9.60 0.02 -5.00
N GLU A 22 -10.63 0.34 -4.23
CA GLU A 22 -10.97 1.74 -3.91
C GLU A 22 -9.89 2.41 -3.06
N CYS A 23 -9.20 1.67 -2.18
CA CYS A 23 -8.04 2.20 -1.45
C CYS A 23 -6.92 2.62 -2.41
N VAL A 24 -6.57 1.79 -3.40
CA VAL A 24 -5.52 2.11 -4.39
C VAL A 24 -5.92 3.31 -5.25
N GLU A 25 -7.16 3.35 -5.74
CA GLU A 25 -7.66 4.48 -6.52
C GLU A 25 -7.70 5.79 -5.70
N ALA A 26 -8.03 5.70 -4.41
CA ALA A 26 -8.02 6.85 -3.51
C ALA A 26 -6.59 7.37 -3.26
N MET A 27 -5.61 6.47 -3.09
CA MET A 27 -4.20 6.86 -2.97
C MET A 27 -3.70 7.55 -4.25
N ALA A 28 -3.98 7.00 -5.43
CA ALA A 28 -3.60 7.62 -6.70
C ALA A 28 -4.21 9.02 -6.85
N LYS A 29 -5.50 9.18 -6.54
CA LYS A 29 -6.19 10.48 -6.56
C LYS A 29 -5.62 11.49 -5.56
N ALA A 30 -5.06 11.01 -4.46
CA ALA A 30 -4.38 11.85 -3.47
C ALA A 30 -2.94 12.23 -3.90
N GLY A 31 -2.49 11.82 -5.10
CA GLY A 31 -1.19 12.17 -5.64
C GLY A 31 -0.07 11.19 -5.28
N VAL A 32 -0.39 10.02 -4.70
CA VAL A 32 0.61 8.97 -4.48
C VAL A 32 1.08 8.45 -5.84
N THR A 33 2.39 8.37 -6.04
CA THR A 33 3.02 7.84 -7.25
C THR A 33 3.80 6.56 -7.01
N GLU A 34 4.21 6.31 -5.77
CA GLU A 34 5.03 5.18 -5.36
C GLU A 34 4.40 4.46 -4.17
N ILE A 35 4.34 3.14 -4.24
CA ILE A 35 3.81 2.25 -3.21
C ILE A 35 4.88 1.22 -2.85
N TYR A 36 5.05 0.96 -1.56
CA TYR A 36 5.91 -0.10 -1.05
C TYR A 36 5.05 -1.19 -0.38
N GLU A 37 5.20 -2.44 -0.80
CA GLU A 37 4.57 -3.60 -0.16
C GLU A 37 5.55 -4.19 0.85
N ILE A 38 5.23 -4.09 2.14
CA ILE A 38 6.11 -4.58 3.20
C ILE A 38 5.75 -6.01 3.58
N GLY A 39 6.76 -6.89 3.60
CA GLY A 39 6.64 -8.29 3.98
C GLY A 39 6.94 -9.26 2.83
N THR A 40 6.56 -10.52 3.02
CA THR A 40 6.92 -11.59 2.08
C THR A 40 6.04 -11.59 0.84
N GLY A 41 6.66 -11.65 -0.33
CA GLY A 41 5.98 -11.81 -1.61
C GLY A 41 5.78 -10.49 -2.34
N LYS A 42 4.84 -10.49 -3.31
CA LYS A 42 4.57 -9.35 -4.19
C LYS A 42 3.10 -9.27 -4.64
N VAL A 43 2.20 -9.77 -3.79
CA VAL A 43 0.79 -9.94 -4.16
C VAL A 43 0.12 -8.58 -4.29
N LEU A 44 0.29 -7.71 -3.30
CA LEU A 44 -0.30 -6.37 -3.33
C LEU A 44 0.30 -5.54 -4.46
N SER A 45 1.61 -5.64 -4.71
CA SER A 45 2.29 -4.97 -5.82
C SER A 45 1.71 -5.41 -7.17
N GLY A 46 1.46 -6.72 -7.32
CA GLY A 46 0.80 -7.26 -8.50
C GLY A 46 -0.66 -6.81 -8.64
N LEU A 47 -1.38 -6.59 -7.53
CA LEU A 47 -2.75 -6.06 -7.57
C LEU A 47 -2.76 -4.57 -7.90
N VAL A 48 -1.86 -3.77 -7.32
CA VAL A 48 -1.69 -2.34 -7.61
C VAL A 48 -1.52 -2.11 -9.11
N GLY A 49 -0.57 -2.79 -9.76
CA GLY A 49 -0.36 -2.64 -11.20
C GLY A 49 -1.53 -3.10 -12.10
N ARG A 50 -2.44 -3.94 -11.58
CA ARG A 50 -3.70 -4.30 -12.28
C ARG A 50 -4.82 -3.28 -12.05
N ILE A 51 -4.80 -2.59 -10.91
CA ILE A 51 -5.79 -1.57 -10.56
C ILE A 51 -5.44 -0.26 -11.26
N ASP A 52 -4.19 0.19 -11.12
CA ASP A 52 -3.69 1.42 -11.70
C ASP A 52 -2.24 1.25 -12.16
N LYS A 53 -2.00 1.45 -13.46
CA LYS A 53 -0.68 1.30 -14.09
C LYS A 53 0.22 2.53 -13.93
N SER A 54 -0.31 3.68 -13.49
CA SER A 54 0.51 4.86 -13.25
C SER A 54 1.27 4.79 -11.93
N LEU A 55 0.85 3.92 -11.01
CA LEU A 55 1.52 3.70 -9.73
C LEU A 55 2.71 2.76 -9.89
N LYS A 56 3.88 3.17 -9.38
CA LYS A 56 5.01 2.27 -9.20
C LYS A 56 4.83 1.52 -7.88
N SER A 57 5.04 0.20 -7.89
CA SER A 57 4.96 -0.62 -6.67
C SER A 57 6.21 -1.47 -6.49
N THR A 58 6.78 -1.46 -5.29
CA THR A 58 8.03 -2.16 -4.94
C THR A 58 7.81 -3.06 -3.72
N PRO A 59 7.98 -4.39 -3.82
CA PRO A 59 7.95 -5.28 -2.67
C PRO A 59 9.24 -5.19 -1.85
N ILE A 60 9.11 -5.16 -0.51
CA ILE A 60 10.20 -5.05 0.47
C ILE A 60 10.06 -6.23 1.45
N GLY A 61 10.82 -7.29 1.21
CA GLY A 61 10.69 -8.55 1.95
C GLY A 61 11.96 -9.01 2.66
N LEU A 62 13.13 -8.54 2.22
CA LEU A 62 14.44 -8.84 2.78
C LEU A 62 15.08 -7.60 3.40
N PRO A 63 15.98 -7.74 4.39
CA PRO A 63 16.71 -6.60 4.95
C PRO A 63 17.42 -5.74 3.90
N ALA A 64 18.00 -6.36 2.87
CA ALA A 64 18.68 -5.65 1.77
C ALA A 64 17.71 -4.80 0.91
N ASP A 65 16.42 -5.13 0.88
CA ASP A 65 15.42 -4.35 0.14
C ASP A 65 15.17 -3.00 0.82
N ILE A 66 15.41 -2.90 2.15
CA ILE A 66 15.22 -1.67 2.93
C ILE A 66 16.21 -0.61 2.47
N ASP A 67 17.49 -0.97 2.32
CA ASP A 67 18.52 -0.03 1.87
C ASP A 67 18.22 0.50 0.46
N ALA A 68 17.76 -0.38 -0.43
CA ALA A 68 17.32 0.00 -1.77
C ALA A 68 16.12 0.95 -1.76
N ALA A 69 15.13 0.72 -0.87
CA ALA A 69 13.98 1.59 -0.71
C ALA A 69 14.33 2.97 -0.13
N LEU A 70 15.25 3.02 0.83
CA LEU A 70 15.74 4.28 1.40
C LEU A 70 16.48 5.12 0.35
N ALA A 71 17.30 4.49 -0.49
CA ALA A 71 17.98 5.18 -1.58
C ALA A 71 16.99 5.75 -2.62
N LEU A 72 15.90 5.03 -2.92
CA LEU A 72 14.87 5.48 -3.87
C LEU A 72 14.04 6.64 -3.31
N SER A 73 13.62 6.56 -2.04
CA SER A 73 12.78 7.60 -1.43
C SER A 73 13.51 8.91 -1.15
N ALA A 74 14.85 8.89 -1.02
CA ALA A 74 15.67 10.10 -0.89
C ALA A 74 15.90 10.83 -2.23
N ALA A 75 15.60 10.20 -3.37
CA ALA A 75 15.78 10.75 -4.71
C ALA A 75 14.50 11.39 -5.30
N SER A 76 13.41 11.37 -4.53
CA SER A 76 12.05 11.83 -4.90
C SER A 76 11.63 13.03 -4.04
#